data_AF-A0ABD2SZJ2-F1
#
_entry.id   AF-A0ABD2SZJ2-F1
#
_cell.length_a   1.000
_cell.length_b   1.000
_cell.length_c   1.000
_cell.angle_alpha   90.00
_cell.angle_beta   90.00
_cell.angle_gamma   90.00
#
_symmetry.space_group_name_H-M   'P 1'
#
loop_
_entity.id
_entity.type
_entity.pdbx_description
1 polymer ?
#
loop_
_entity_poly.entity_id
_entity_poly.type
_entity_poly.pdbx_seq_one_letter_code
_entity_poly.pdbx_strand_id
1 'polypeptide(L)'
;MRRMKLSRVALQWLCRRFNEASEIKGKSFKTWRCRDLTTLIYCSLKCNQYGRFLSVIMVKGELRSIIILPEITFNAVWFDLSKKIEVFINKAEILQRKTLNAGEIISNGQIEKRSYKEALQKSRWPPNELQSVPESSTMEIRIL
;
A
#
# COMPACT_ATOMS: atom_id res chain seq x y z
N MET A 1 -7.92 -11.40 9.33
CA MET A 1 -8.23 -10.00 8.96
C MET A 1 -9.00 -9.97 7.64
N ARG A 2 -10.11 -9.22 7.54
CA ARG A 2 -10.85 -9.04 6.27
C ARG A 2 -10.12 -8.03 5.38
N ARG A 3 -9.88 -8.38 4.12
CA ARG A 3 -9.23 -7.49 3.14
C ARG A 3 -10.28 -6.71 2.34
N MET A 4 -10.09 -5.40 2.19
CA MET A 4 -10.93 -4.55 1.35
C MET A 4 -10.35 -4.50 -0.07
N LYS A 5 -11.20 -4.70 -1.09
CA LYS A 5 -10.83 -4.57 -2.51
C LYS A 5 -11.58 -3.39 -3.10
N LEU A 6 -10.86 -2.44 -3.69
CA LEU A 6 -11.44 -1.22 -4.26
C LEU A 6 -11.00 -1.09 -5.72
N SER A 7 -11.86 -0.54 -6.57
CA SER A 7 -11.46 -0.16 -7.91
C SER A 7 -10.51 1.05 -7.88
N ARG A 8 -9.81 1.28 -8.99
CA ARG A 8 -8.96 2.47 -9.16
C ARG A 8 -9.75 3.76 -8.96
N VAL A 9 -10.95 3.83 -9.54
CA VAL A 9 -11.83 5.02 -9.47
C VAL A 9 -12.27 5.28 -8.02
N ALA A 10 -12.67 4.22 -7.31
CA ALA A 10 -13.00 4.29 -5.90
C ALA A 10 -11.82 4.77 -5.04
N LEU A 11 -10.61 4.27 -5.32
CA LEU A 11 -9.41 4.64 -4.58
C LEU A 11 -9.00 6.11 -4.84
N GLN A 12 -9.10 6.57 -6.09
CA GLN A 12 -8.91 7.99 -6.43
C GLN A 12 -9.93 8.89 -5.75
N TRP A 13 -11.20 8.45 -5.70
CA TRP A 13 -12.24 9.17 -4.97
C TRP A 13 -11.89 9.27 -3.47
N LEU A 14 -11.39 8.20 -2.85
CA LEU A 14 -10.94 8.23 -1.46
C LEU A 14 -9.78 9.21 -1.25
N CYS A 15 -8.78 9.27 -2.14
CA CYS A 15 -7.69 10.24 -2.03
C CYS A 15 -8.20 11.69 -1.97
N ARG A 16 -9.16 12.03 -2.83
CA ARG A 16 -9.81 13.36 -2.81
C ARG A 16 -10.53 13.62 -1.48
N ARG A 17 -11.22 12.61 -0.95
CA ARG A 17 -11.91 12.73 0.35
C ARG A 17 -10.92 12.86 1.52
N PHE A 18 -9.76 12.23 1.43
CA PHE A 18 -8.70 12.38 2.44
C PHE A 18 -8.13 13.79 2.42
N ASN A 19 -7.91 14.38 1.23
CA ASN A 19 -7.50 15.78 1.09
C ASN A 19 -8.58 16.76 1.59
N GLU A 20 -9.85 16.47 1.34
CA GLU A 20 -10.94 17.30 1.84
C GLU A 20 -11.08 17.20 3.37
N ALA A 21 -10.98 16.00 3.93
CA ALA A 21 -11.00 15.79 5.39
C ALA A 21 -9.83 16.48 6.10
N SER A 22 -8.72 16.60 5.38
CA SER A 22 -7.46 17.19 5.81
C SER A 22 -7.54 18.71 6.00
N GLU A 23 -8.30 19.39 5.14
CA GLU A 23 -8.51 20.84 5.21
C GLU A 23 -9.45 21.24 6.35
N ILE A 24 -10.37 20.35 6.73
CA ILE A 24 -11.35 20.63 7.78
C ILE A 24 -10.64 20.69 9.13
N LYS A 25 -10.78 21.81 9.84
CA LYS A 25 -10.19 22.03 11.16
C LYS A 25 -11.22 21.81 12.28
N GLY A 26 -10.73 21.37 13.44
CA GLY A 26 -11.54 21.23 14.66
C GLY A 26 -12.37 19.94 14.74
N LYS A 27 -13.37 19.96 15.64
CA LYS A 27 -14.28 18.84 15.91
C LYS A 27 -15.44 18.85 14.92
N SER A 28 -15.19 18.36 13.72
CA SER A 28 -16.19 18.25 12.66
C SER A 28 -16.60 16.81 12.40
N PHE A 29 -17.86 16.61 12.05
CA PHE A 29 -18.35 15.34 11.52
C PHE A 29 -18.77 15.54 10.06
N LYS A 30 -18.27 14.69 9.17
CA LYS A 30 -18.65 14.74 7.75
C LYS A 30 -18.66 13.33 7.18
N THR A 31 -19.61 13.05 6.30
CA THR A 31 -19.70 11.75 5.63
C THR A 31 -19.87 11.96 4.15
N TRP A 32 -19.13 11.16 3.38
CA TRP A 32 -19.19 11.10 1.94
C TRP A 32 -19.57 9.70 1.51
N ARG A 33 -20.26 9.61 0.37
CA ARG A 33 -20.70 8.35 -0.23
C ARG A 33 -20.27 8.29 -1.70
N CYS A 34 -19.83 7.12 -2.12
CA CYS A 34 -19.57 6.76 -3.50
C CYS A 34 -20.26 5.43 -3.82
N ARG A 35 -20.78 5.32 -5.03
CA ARG A 35 -21.25 4.04 -5.57
C ARG A 35 -20.32 3.65 -6.71
N ASP A 36 -19.78 2.45 -6.62
CA ASP A 36 -18.90 1.84 -7.61
C ASP A 36 -19.52 0.52 -8.06
N LEU A 37 -20.26 0.57 -9.18
CA LEU A 37 -21.05 -0.55 -9.71
C LEU A 37 -22.01 -1.13 -8.64
N THR A 38 -21.67 -2.29 -8.08
CA THR A 38 -22.41 -3.02 -7.05
C THR A 38 -21.92 -2.74 -5.63
N THR A 39 -20.88 -1.93 -5.47
CA THR A 39 -20.23 -1.63 -4.19
C THR A 39 -20.60 -0.22 -3.73
N LEU A 40 -21.01 -0.09 -2.48
CA LEU A 40 -21.22 1.18 -1.81
C LEU A 40 -20.07 1.46 -0.87
N ILE A 41 -19.47 2.64 -1.02
CA ILE A 41 -18.33 3.08 -0.24
C ILE A 41 -18.75 4.32 0.52
N TYR A 42 -18.53 4.31 1.82
CA TYR A 42 -18.75 5.42 2.72
C TYR A 42 -17.41 5.82 3.32
N CYS A 43 -17.13 7.10 3.36
CA CYS A 43 -16.00 7.66 4.08
C CYS A 43 -16.56 8.67 5.08
N SER A 44 -16.21 8.54 6.36
CA SER A 44 -16.70 9.44 7.40
C SER A 44 -15.54 9.99 8.21
N LEU A 45 -15.46 11.31 8.31
CA LEU A 45 -14.63 12.02 9.27
C LEU A 45 -15.38 12.07 10.61
N LYS A 46 -14.75 11.54 11.65
CA LYS A 46 -15.28 11.48 13.00
C LYS A 46 -14.23 11.97 13.99
N CYS A 47 -14.66 12.33 15.19
CA CYS A 47 -13.80 12.69 16.30
C CYS A 47 -14.28 11.99 17.58
N ASN A 48 -13.35 11.51 18.40
CA ASN A 48 -13.59 10.96 19.72
C ASN A 48 -12.62 11.62 20.74
N GLN A 49 -12.60 11.12 21.98
CA GLN A 49 -11.70 11.62 23.03
C GLN A 49 -10.21 11.47 22.70
N TYR A 50 -9.84 10.57 21.78
CA TYR A 50 -8.46 10.30 21.36
C TYR A 50 -8.03 11.13 20.15
N GLY A 51 -8.96 11.87 19.51
CA GLY A 51 -8.66 12.70 18.35
C GLY A 51 -9.58 12.43 17.17
N ARG A 52 -9.13 12.81 15.97
CA ARG A 52 -9.89 12.63 14.73
C ARG A 52 -9.49 11.33 14.04
N PHE A 53 -10.44 10.76 13.32
CA PHE A 53 -10.21 9.56 12.52
C PHE A 53 -11.15 9.53 11.32
N LEU A 54 -10.68 8.87 10.25
CA LEU A 54 -11.50 8.52 9.11
C LEU A 54 -11.97 7.08 9.22
N SER A 55 -13.26 6.87 8.96
CA SER A 55 -13.89 5.55 8.89
C SER A 55 -14.31 5.29 7.45
N VAL A 56 -13.68 4.34 6.78
CA VAL A 56 -14.05 3.89 5.45
C VAL A 56 -14.81 2.58 5.54
N ILE A 57 -16.06 2.56 5.08
CA ILE A 57 -16.93 1.40 5.07
C ILE A 57 -17.24 1.03 3.63
N MET A 58 -16.99 -0.21 3.27
CA MET A 58 -17.36 -0.78 1.98
C MET A 58 -18.44 -1.85 2.19
N VAL A 59 -19.51 -1.75 1.41
CA VAL A 59 -20.64 -2.70 1.41
C VAL A 59 -20.82 -3.22 -0.01
N LYS A 60 -20.76 -4.54 -0.19
CA LYS A 60 -21.01 -5.22 -1.47
C LYS A 60 -21.97 -6.39 -1.22
N GLY A 61 -23.25 -6.18 -1.54
CA GLY A 61 -24.31 -7.10 -1.11
C GLY A 61 -24.32 -7.22 0.42
N GLU A 62 -24.24 -8.44 0.93
CA GLU A 62 -24.19 -8.72 2.38
C GLU A 62 -22.79 -8.55 2.99
N LEU A 63 -21.75 -8.43 2.15
CA LEU A 63 -20.38 -8.30 2.63
C LEU A 63 -20.07 -6.86 3.05
N ARG A 64 -19.67 -6.70 4.32
CA ARG A 64 -19.23 -5.42 4.88
C ARG A 64 -17.78 -5.49 5.35
N SER A 65 -16.98 -4.50 4.95
CA SER A 65 -15.60 -4.28 5.39
C SER A 65 -15.42 -2.85 5.89
N ILE A 66 -14.59 -2.66 6.91
CA ILE A 66 -14.37 -1.36 7.55
C ILE A 66 -12.86 -1.16 7.73
N ILE A 67 -12.38 0.04 7.43
CA ILE A 67 -11.03 0.51 7.72
C ILE A 67 -11.18 1.76 8.59
N ILE A 68 -10.40 1.83 9.66
CA ILE A 68 -10.31 3.01 10.53
C ILE A 68 -8.89 3.57 10.40
N LEU A 69 -8.80 4.85 10.07
CA LEU A 69 -7.55 5.58 9.88
C LEU A 69 -7.47 6.69 10.93
N PRO A 70 -6.75 6.47 12.05
CA PRO A 70 -6.51 7.53 13.01
C PRO A 70 -5.61 8.61 12.40
N GLU A 71 -5.68 9.81 12.95
CA GLU A 71 -4.65 10.83 12.75
C GLU A 71 -3.40 10.41 13.56
N ILE A 72 -2.25 10.22 12.90
CA ILE A 72 -1.05 9.61 13.53
C ILE A 72 -0.38 10.60 14.50
N THR A 73 -0.39 11.89 14.18
CA THR A 73 0.09 12.98 15.04
C THR A 73 -0.89 14.14 14.97
N PHE A 74 -0.87 15.04 15.94
CA PHE A 74 -1.71 16.25 15.92
C PHE A 74 -1.30 17.13 14.72
N ASN A 75 -2.21 17.28 13.74
CA ASN A 75 -1.94 17.86 12.42
C ASN A 75 -1.14 16.97 11.44
N ALA A 76 -0.96 15.67 11.68
CA ALA A 76 -0.67 14.72 10.59
C ALA A 76 -1.97 14.44 9.84
N VAL A 77 -2.34 15.45 9.10
CA VAL A 77 -3.31 15.50 8.05
C VAL A 77 -3.18 14.25 7.14
N TRP A 78 -4.28 13.78 6.52
CA TRP A 78 -4.25 12.59 5.64
C TRP A 78 -3.64 12.85 4.25
N PHE A 79 -2.99 14.00 4.05
CA PHE A 79 -2.40 14.42 2.78
C PHE A 79 -1.21 13.56 2.36
N ASP A 80 -0.34 13.18 3.30
CA ASP A 80 0.79 12.31 2.96
C ASP A 80 0.33 10.91 2.57
N LEU A 81 -0.74 10.43 3.22
CA LEU A 81 -1.35 9.15 2.90
C LEU A 81 -1.99 9.20 1.51
N SER A 82 -2.76 10.25 1.20
CA SER A 82 -3.38 10.40 -0.11
C SER A 82 -2.33 10.46 -1.23
N LYS A 83 -1.25 11.23 -1.04
CA LYS A 83 -0.14 11.34 -1.99
C LYS A 83 0.54 9.99 -2.23
N LYS A 84 0.77 9.19 -1.18
CA LYS A 84 1.32 7.83 -1.31
C LYS A 84 0.40 6.92 -2.13
N ILE A 85 -0.91 7.00 -1.89
CA ILE A 85 -1.90 6.21 -2.62
C ILE A 85 -1.99 6.66 -4.09
N GLU A 86 -1.93 7.97 -4.36
CA GLU A 86 -1.90 8.50 -5.74
C GLU A 86 -0.67 8.02 -6.51
N VAL A 87 0.51 8.08 -5.90
CA VAL A 87 1.74 7.53 -6.49
C VAL A 87 1.60 6.04 -6.76
N PHE A 88 0.96 5.28 -5.85
CA PHE A 88 0.68 3.85 -6.06
C PHE A 88 -0.25 3.62 -7.26
N ILE A 89 -1.33 4.39 -7.39
CA ILE A 89 -2.27 4.30 -8.52
C ILE A 89 -1.55 4.56 -9.85
N ASN A 90 -0.70 5.59 -9.90
CA ASN A 90 0.04 5.97 -11.11
C ASN A 90 1.11 4.92 -11.46
N LYS A 91 1.80 4.35 -10.48
CA LYS A 91 2.75 3.25 -10.70
C LYS A 91 2.06 2.00 -11.26
N ALA A 92 0.89 1.66 -10.74
CA ALA A 92 0.11 0.52 -11.23
C ALA A 92 -0.27 0.69 -12.71
N GLU A 93 -0.56 1.92 -13.14
CA GLU A 93 -0.87 2.24 -14.54
C GLU A 93 0.33 2.05 -15.47
N ILE A 94 1.52 2.49 -15.05
CA ILE A 94 2.75 2.29 -15.83
C ILE A 94 3.03 0.79 -16.02
N LEU A 95 2.86 -0.02 -14.98
CA LEU A 95 3.05 -1.46 -15.06
C LEU A 95 2.03 -2.14 -15.97
N GLN A 96 0.74 -1.77 -15.87
CA GLN A 96 -0.31 -2.31 -16.73
C GLN A 96 -0.07 -1.99 -18.21
N ARG A 97 0.34 -0.75 -18.54
CA ARG A 97 0.69 -0.37 -19.91
C ARG A 97 1.91 -1.14 -20.41
N LYS A 98 2.93 -1.35 -19.58
CA LYS A 98 4.10 -2.16 -19.94
C LYS A 98 3.76 -3.62 -20.22
N THR A 99 2.83 -4.22 -19.46
CA THR A 99 2.39 -5.61 -19.70
C THR A 99 1.54 -5.76 -20.96
N LEU A 100 0.74 -4.75 -21.33
CA LEU A 100 -0.04 -4.75 -22.56
C LEU A 100 0.83 -4.47 -23.79
N ASN A 101 1.80 -3.56 -23.67
CA ASN A 101 2.74 -3.23 -24.75
C ASN A 101 3.86 -4.27 -24.92
N ALA A 102 3.99 -5.26 -24.03
CA ALA A 102 4.90 -6.40 -24.22
C ALA A 102 4.39 -7.41 -25.27
N GLY A 103 3.15 -7.24 -25.75
CA GLY A 103 2.55 -8.04 -26.82
C GLY A 103 2.91 -7.58 -28.23
N GLU A 104 3.41 -6.35 -28.44
CA GLU A 104 3.76 -5.86 -29.77
C GLU A 104 5.06 -5.02 -29.77
N ILE A 105 5.94 -5.42 -30.68
CA ILE A 105 7.16 -4.77 -31.18
C ILE A 105 8.50 -5.15 -30.51
N ILE A 106 9.17 -6.06 -31.22
CA ILE A 106 10.61 -6.29 -31.27
C ILE A 106 11.31 -5.05 -31.86
N SER A 107 12.29 -4.46 -31.16
CA SER A 107 13.70 -4.39 -31.59
C SER A 107 14.52 -3.36 -30.78
N ASN A 108 15.75 -3.79 -30.47
CA ASN A 108 16.96 -3.02 -30.18
C ASN A 108 17.16 -2.40 -28.79
N GLY A 109 17.65 -3.25 -27.89
CA GLY A 109 18.42 -2.88 -26.71
C GLY A 109 18.74 -4.14 -25.92
N GLN A 110 19.93 -4.71 -26.10
CA GLN A 110 20.39 -5.95 -25.45
C GLN A 110 20.19 -5.90 -23.94
N ILE A 111 19.25 -6.71 -23.44
CA ILE A 111 19.29 -7.23 -22.08
C ILE A 111 19.16 -8.74 -22.26
N GLU A 112 20.24 -9.46 -21.98
CA GLU A 112 20.28 -10.93 -21.96
C GLU A 112 19.05 -11.46 -21.23
N LYS A 113 18.13 -12.09 -21.98
CA LYS A 113 17.05 -12.89 -21.43
C LYS A 113 17.66 -14.18 -20.89
N ARG A 114 18.23 -14.16 -19.69
CA ARG A 114 18.49 -15.41 -18.96
C ARG A 114 17.15 -16.04 -18.60
N SER A 115 16.96 -17.26 -19.06
CA SER A 115 15.74 -18.03 -18.79
C SER A 115 15.66 -18.34 -17.30
N TYR A 116 14.47 -18.22 -16.70
CA TYR A 116 14.26 -18.52 -15.28
C TYR A 116 14.75 -19.92 -14.88
N LYS A 117 14.74 -20.88 -15.83
CA LYS A 117 15.28 -22.23 -15.65
C LYS A 117 16.80 -22.24 -15.41
N GLU A 118 17.55 -21.31 -15.98
CA GLU A 118 19.01 -21.22 -15.84
C GLU A 118 19.43 -20.65 -14.47
N ALA A 119 18.61 -19.75 -13.90
CA ALA A 119 18.85 -19.18 -12.58
C ALA A 119 18.69 -20.22 -11.46
N LEU A 120 17.75 -21.16 -11.63
CA LEU A 120 17.51 -22.24 -10.65
C LEU A 120 18.65 -23.26 -10.59
N GLN A 121 19.37 -23.50 -11.69
CA GLN A 121 20.52 -24.41 -11.67
C GLN A 121 21.72 -23.85 -10.91
N LYS A 122 21.85 -22.52 -10.78
CA LYS A 122 22.97 -21.87 -10.07
C LYS A 122 22.72 -21.66 -8.57
N SER A 123 21.48 -21.78 -8.09
CA SER A 123 21.16 -21.65 -6.66
C SER A 123 21.25 -23.00 -5.93
N ARG A 124 22.41 -23.66 -5.98
CA ARG A 124 22.71 -24.74 -5.05
C ARG A 124 23.53 -24.12 -3.92
N TRP A 125 22.88 -23.84 -2.80
CA TRP A 125 23.54 -23.32 -1.60
C TRP A 125 24.67 -24.29 -1.20
N PRO A 126 25.90 -23.81 -0.96
CA PRO A 126 26.95 -24.69 -0.48
C PRO A 126 26.56 -25.21 0.92
N PRO A 127 26.76 -26.51 1.21
CA PRO A 127 26.56 -27.03 2.55
C PRO A 127 27.64 -26.45 3.47
N ASN A 128 27.24 -26.12 4.71
CA ASN A 128 28.13 -25.57 5.75
C ASN A 128 29.37 -26.45 5.93
N GLU A 129 30.54 -25.92 5.54
CA GLU A 129 31.83 -26.42 6.01
C GLU A 129 32.29 -25.56 7.19
N LEU A 130 32.33 -26.20 8.36
CA LEU A 130 33.00 -25.74 9.58
C LEU A 130 34.52 -25.82 9.40
N GLN A 131 35.25 -24.74 9.67
CA GLN A 131 36.64 -24.82 10.20
C GLN A 131 37.17 -23.50 10.82
N SER A 132 37.30 -23.56 12.15
CA SER A 132 38.32 -23.05 13.11
C SER A 132 39.19 -21.78 12.90
N VAL A 133 39.01 -20.77 13.80
CA VAL A 133 39.94 -20.14 14.81
C VAL A 133 41.20 -19.36 14.30
N PRO A 134 41.71 -18.24 14.90
CA PRO A 134 41.64 -17.81 16.32
C PRO A 134 41.29 -16.34 16.68
N GLU A 135 40.79 -16.23 17.92
CA GLU A 135 40.94 -15.23 19.00
C GLU A 135 41.50 -13.82 18.67
N SER A 136 40.69 -12.77 18.87
CA SER A 136 40.79 -11.87 20.04
C SER A 136 39.85 -10.65 19.91
N SER A 137 39.25 -10.25 21.03
CA SER A 137 38.37 -9.09 21.29
C SER A 137 36.86 -9.36 21.32
N THR A 138 36.43 -9.76 22.52
CA THR A 138 35.07 -9.88 23.02
C THR A 138 34.40 -8.50 23.15
N MET A 139 33.19 -8.33 22.60
CA MET A 139 32.20 -7.38 23.13
C MET A 139 30.80 -7.99 23.04
N GLU A 140 30.26 -8.39 24.19
CA GLU A 140 28.86 -8.79 24.36
C GLU A 140 27.95 -7.54 24.33
N ILE A 141 26.83 -7.63 23.62
CA ILE A 141 25.72 -6.67 23.74
C ILE A 141 24.54 -7.40 24.38
N ARG A 142 24.29 -7.10 25.66
CA ARG A 142 23.03 -7.38 26.35
C ARG A 142 22.02 -6.28 26.01
N ILE A 143 20.84 -6.67 25.56
CA ILE A 143 19.69 -5.78 25.39
C ILE A 143 18.80 -5.94 26.64
N LEU A 144 18.52 -4.83 27.31
CA LEU A 144 17.44 -4.71 28.32
C LEU A 144 16.09 -4.60 27.62
#